data_AF-A0A8H6FBQ7-F1
#
_entry.id   AF-A0A8H6FBQ7-F1
#
_cell.length_a   1.000
_cell.length_b   1.000
_cell.length_c   1.000
_cell.angle_alpha   90.00
_cell.angle_beta   90.00
_cell.angle_gamma   90.00
#
_symmetry.space_group_name_H-M   'P 1'
#
loop_
_entity.id
_entity.type
_entity.pdbx_description
1 polymer ?
#
loop_
_entity_poly.entity_id
_entity_poly.type
_entity_poly.pdbx_seq_one_letter_code
_entity_poly.pdbx_strand_id
1 'polypeptide(L)'
;MVDILSESSEDDCDEAVRCGATQLDDPGVPEQLEDLSEVFLEELSNSLNTHDQIEHPIDLLPGKLPRSGPIYNISHNKLAAIRDYLDTALERK
;
A
#
# COMPACT_ATOMS: atom_id res chain seq x y z
N MET A 1 21.59 -39.85 47.94
CA MET A 1 20.86 -39.96 46.67
C MET A 1 19.87 -38.81 46.69
N VAL A 2 20.27 -37.68 46.12
CA VAL A 2 19.44 -36.48 46.00
C VAL A 2 19.28 -36.27 44.51
N ASP A 3 18.14 -36.70 43.98
CA ASP A 3 17.81 -36.57 42.57
C ASP A 3 17.49 -35.09 42.30
N ILE A 4 18.41 -34.43 41.61
CA ILE A 4 18.19 -33.13 40.98
C ILE A 4 17.34 -33.42 39.74
N LEU A 5 16.02 -33.29 39.87
CA LEU A 5 15.16 -33.12 38.70
C LEU A 5 15.44 -31.73 38.15
N SER A 6 16.37 -31.70 37.19
CA SER A 6 16.54 -30.60 36.26
C SER A 6 15.32 -30.59 35.35
N GLU A 7 14.28 -29.88 35.78
CA GLU A 7 13.18 -29.45 34.92
C GLU A 7 13.77 -28.50 33.87
N SER A 8 14.05 -29.05 32.69
CA SER A 8 14.36 -28.26 31.51
C SER A 8 13.11 -27.51 31.10
N SER A 9 13.25 -26.18 31.12
CA SER A 9 12.32 -25.16 30.65
C SER A 9 11.50 -25.64 29.45
N GLU A 10 10.19 -25.64 29.63
CA GLU A 10 9.24 -25.60 28.53
C GLU A 10 9.49 -24.28 27.79
N ASP A 11 10.01 -24.38 26.57
CA ASP A 11 10.01 -23.29 25.60
C ASP A 11 8.56 -22.92 25.32
N ASP A 12 8.02 -21.99 26.12
CA ASP A 12 6.80 -21.25 25.84
C ASP A 12 7.04 -20.47 24.54
N CYS A 13 6.76 -21.12 23.41
CA CYS A 13 6.60 -20.45 22.13
C CYS A 13 5.35 -19.58 22.24
N ASP A 14 5.51 -18.39 22.83
CA ASP A 14 4.51 -17.35 22.91
C ASP A 14 3.84 -17.17 21.55
N GLU A 15 2.55 -17.48 21.55
CA GLU A 15 1.46 -17.01 20.71
C GLU A 15 1.78 -16.78 19.22
N ALA A 16 1.12 -17.59 18.39
CA ALA A 16 1.07 -17.47 16.94
C ALA A 16 1.08 -16.00 16.46
N VAL A 17 2.00 -15.67 15.55
CA VAL A 17 1.93 -14.45 14.74
C VAL A 17 0.65 -14.52 13.92
N ARG A 18 -0.43 -14.03 14.53
CA ARG A 18 -1.73 -13.84 13.90
C ARG A 18 -1.59 -12.62 13.03
N CYS A 19 -1.18 -12.80 11.78
CA CYS A 19 -1.41 -11.83 10.71
C CYS A 19 -2.92 -11.79 10.42
N GLY A 20 -3.69 -11.31 11.38
CA GLY A 20 -5.12 -11.07 11.24
C GLY A 20 -5.32 -9.66 10.72
N ALA A 21 -5.93 -9.55 9.54
CA ALA A 21 -6.72 -8.37 9.23
C ALA A 21 -7.84 -8.32 10.28
N THR A 22 -7.58 -7.70 11.43
CA THR A 22 -8.62 -7.31 12.37
C THR A 22 -9.48 -6.30 11.63
N GLN A 23 -10.78 -6.57 11.57
CA GLN A 23 -11.76 -5.60 11.14
C GLN A 23 -11.52 -4.32 11.96
N LEU A 24 -11.01 -3.29 11.30
CA LEU A 24 -10.79 -1.99 11.92
C LEU A 24 -12.18 -1.38 12.08
N ASP A 25 -12.78 -1.54 13.26
CA ASP A 25 -13.76 -0.57 13.74
C ASP A 25 -13.04 0.77 13.68
N ASP A 26 -13.40 1.65 12.73
CA ASP A 26 -12.66 2.86 12.33
C ASP A 26 -12.00 3.56 13.54
N PRO A 27 -10.74 3.22 13.85
CA PRO A 27 -10.02 3.90 14.90
C PRO A 27 -9.51 5.12 14.17
N GLY A 28 -10.26 6.21 14.27
CA GLY A 28 -9.88 7.49 13.69
C GLY A 28 -8.40 7.79 13.91
N VAL A 29 -7.84 8.68 13.09
CA VAL A 29 -6.40 8.97 13.01
C VAL A 29 -5.75 8.97 14.42
N PRO A 30 -4.71 8.14 14.67
CA PRO A 30 -4.05 8.07 15.97
C PRO A 30 -3.63 9.46 16.45
N GLU A 31 -3.69 9.72 17.77
CA GLU A 31 -3.39 11.03 18.38
C GLU A 31 -2.02 11.59 17.92
N GLN A 32 -1.03 10.72 17.71
CA GLN A 32 0.31 11.10 17.25
C GLN A 32 0.35 11.64 15.80
N LEU A 33 -0.70 11.39 15.04
CA LEU A 33 -0.85 11.75 13.63
C LEU A 33 -2.00 12.74 13.40
N GLU A 34 -2.63 13.24 14.47
CA GLU A 34 -3.78 14.15 14.37
C GLU A 34 -3.42 15.41 13.56
N ASP A 35 -2.19 15.91 13.70
CA ASP A 35 -1.64 17.03 12.93
C ASP A 35 -1.56 16.77 11.41
N LEU A 36 -1.55 15.50 11.01
CA LEU A 36 -1.52 15.06 9.60
C LEU A 36 -2.86 14.46 9.15
N SER A 37 -3.92 14.61 9.95
CA SER A 37 -5.26 14.10 9.65
C SER A 37 -5.76 14.52 8.27
N GLU A 38 -5.40 15.72 7.83
CA GLU A 38 -5.70 16.28 6.52
C GLU A 38 -5.20 15.39 5.36
N VAL A 39 -4.03 14.75 5.50
CA VAL A 39 -3.44 13.87 4.45
C VAL A 39 -4.31 12.64 4.19
N PHE A 40 -5.13 12.24 5.15
CA PHE A 40 -6.03 11.10 5.04
C PHE A 40 -7.40 11.46 4.45
N LEU A 41 -7.69 12.76 4.24
CA LEU A 41 -8.92 13.19 3.59
C LEU A 41 -8.89 12.83 2.09
N GLU A 42 -9.96 12.20 1.60
CA GLU A 42 -10.08 11.78 0.20
C GLU A 42 -9.91 12.96 -0.76
N GLU A 43 -10.42 14.14 -0.41
CA GLU A 43 -10.33 15.36 -1.21
C GLU A 43 -8.88 15.82 -1.41
N LEU A 44 -8.08 15.83 -0.33
CA LEU A 44 -6.67 16.24 -0.37
C LEU A 44 -5.80 15.15 -1.00
N SER A 45 -6.07 13.88 -0.72
CA SER A 45 -5.40 12.74 -1.33
C SER A 45 -5.62 12.67 -2.86
N ASN A 46 -6.80 13.11 -3.33
CA ASN A 46 -7.12 13.17 -4.75
C ASN A 46 -6.55 14.41 -5.47
N SER A 47 -5.99 15.38 -4.73
CA SER A 47 -5.36 16.55 -5.32
C SER A 47 -3.91 16.22 -5.74
N LEU A 48 -3.52 16.64 -6.95
CA LEU A 48 -2.12 16.53 -7.36
C LEU A 48 -1.29 17.53 -6.54
N ASN A 49 -0.25 17.04 -5.88
CA ASN A 49 0.77 17.91 -5.32
C ASN A 49 1.33 18.84 -6.41
N THR A 50 1.70 20.05 -6.01
CA THR A 50 2.38 20.97 -6.92
C THR A 50 3.66 20.30 -7.41
N HIS A 51 3.92 20.37 -8.71
CA HIS A 51 5.10 19.74 -9.29
C HIS A 51 6.35 20.32 -8.61
N ASP A 52 7.07 19.47 -7.89
CA ASP A 52 8.33 19.87 -7.27
C ASP A 52 9.35 20.28 -8.35
N GLN A 53 10.31 21.12 -7.98
CA GLN A 53 11.39 21.51 -8.89
C GLN A 53 12.37 20.35 -9.19
N ILE A 54 12.23 19.24 -8.46
CA ILE A 54 13.06 18.05 -8.59
C ILE A 54 12.31 17.03 -9.42
N GLU A 55 12.73 16.88 -10.67
CA GLU A 55 12.24 15.81 -11.54
C GLU A 55 13.03 14.51 -11.27
N HIS A 56 12.34 13.37 -11.42
CA HIS A 56 12.96 12.04 -11.42
C HIS A 56 13.02 11.50 -12.85
N PRO A 57 13.97 11.93 -13.69
CA PRO A 57 14.09 11.44 -15.05
C PRO A 57 14.46 9.96 -15.07
N ILE A 58 13.89 9.23 -16.03
CA ILE A 58 14.24 7.83 -16.29
C ILE A 58 15.15 7.81 -17.51
N ASP A 59 16.45 7.66 -17.27
CA ASP A 59 17.45 7.61 -18.34
C ASP A 59 17.34 6.30 -19.13
N LEU A 60 17.22 6.42 -20.45
CA LEU A 60 17.22 5.27 -21.35
C LEU A 60 18.65 4.89 -21.72
N LEU A 61 18.94 3.58 -21.70
CA LEU A 61 20.20 3.08 -22.22
C LEU A 61 20.29 3.33 -23.75
N PRO A 62 21.46 3.66 -24.29
CA PRO A 62 21.63 3.92 -25.72
C PRO A 62 21.08 2.79 -26.61
N GLY A 63 20.26 3.16 -27.60
CA GLY A 63 19.66 2.21 -28.54
C GLY A 63 18.53 1.34 -27.97
N LYS A 64 18.09 1.56 -26.72
CA LYS A 64 16.88 0.92 -26.20
C LYS A 64 15.63 1.67 -26.63
N LEU A 65 14.63 0.90 -27.02
CA LEU A 65 13.30 1.39 -27.34
C LEU A 65 12.30 0.73 -26.36
N PRO A 66 11.21 1.42 -26.02
CA PRO A 66 10.13 0.80 -25.28
C PRO A 66 9.62 -0.43 -26.05
N ARG A 67 9.34 -1.52 -25.34
CA ARG A 67 8.72 -2.69 -25.95
C ARG A 67 7.32 -2.31 -26.43
N SER A 68 7.11 -2.36 -27.73
CA SER A 68 5.78 -2.23 -28.33
C SER A 68 5.15 -3.60 -28.49
N GLY A 69 3.89 -3.74 -28.09
CA GLY A 69 3.15 -4.98 -28.16
C GLY A 69 1.67 -4.77 -27.81
N PRO A 70 0.81 -5.76 -28.11
CA PRO A 70 -0.59 -5.68 -27.75
C PRO A 70 -0.77 -5.71 -26.23
N ILE A 71 -1.73 -4.94 -25.74
CA ILE A 71 -2.18 -5.03 -24.35
C ILE A 71 -3.06 -6.28 -24.23
N TYR A 72 -2.85 -7.08 -23.19
CA TYR A 72 -3.67 -8.25 -22.94
C TYR A 72 -5.13 -7.89 -22.69
N ASN A 73 -6.04 -8.75 -23.16
CA ASN A 73 -7.46 -8.56 -22.92
C ASN A 73 -7.78 -8.67 -21.43
N ILE A 74 -8.52 -7.67 -20.94
CA ILE A 74 -8.99 -7.59 -19.55
C ILE A 74 -10.45 -8.06 -19.51
N SER A 75 -10.89 -8.66 -18.40
CA SER A 75 -12.30 -9.05 -18.23
C SER A 75 -13.20 -7.81 -18.24
N HIS A 76 -14.45 -7.97 -18.71
CA HIS A 76 -15.37 -6.84 -18.88
C HIS A 76 -15.54 -6.01 -17.59
N ASN A 77 -15.71 -6.68 -16.44
CA ASN A 77 -15.90 -6.02 -15.15
C ASN A 77 -14.68 -5.17 -14.73
N LYS A 78 -13.47 -5.70 -14.93
CA LYS A 78 -12.24 -4.96 -14.61
C LYS A 78 -12.04 -3.78 -15.57
N LEU A 79 -12.38 -3.97 -16.84
CA LEU A 79 -12.28 -2.93 -17.85
C LEU A 79 -13.24 -1.77 -17.52
N ALA A 80 -14.48 -2.07 -17.15
CA ALA A 80 -15.45 -1.06 -16.71
C ALA A 80 -14.91 -0.24 -15.53
N ALA A 81 -14.46 -0.91 -14.46
CA ALA A 81 -13.90 -0.22 -13.29
C ALA A 81 -12.67 0.65 -13.62
N ILE A 82 -11.78 0.18 -14.52
CA ILE A 82 -10.62 0.97 -14.96
C ILE A 82 -11.08 2.20 -15.75
N ARG A 83 -12.10 2.08 -16.60
CA ARG A 83 -12.63 3.22 -17.36
C ARG A 83 -13.22 4.28 -16.43
N ASP A 84 -14.06 3.86 -15.49
CA ASP A 84 -14.68 4.77 -14.52
C ASP A 84 -13.62 5.53 -13.71
N TYR A 85 -12.56 4.83 -13.29
CA TYR A 85 -11.42 5.46 -12.62
C TYR A 85 -10.68 6.45 -13.52
N LEU A 86 -10.42 6.08 -14.78
CA LEU A 86 -9.69 6.94 -15.72
C LEU A 86 -10.48 8.20 -16.05
N ASP A 87 -11.80 8.09 -16.27
CA ASP A 87 -12.66 9.24 -16.53
C ASP A 87 -12.59 10.22 -15.36
N THR A 88 -12.73 9.70 -14.13
CA THR A 88 -12.62 10.51 -12.90
C THR A 88 -11.21 11.11 -12.73
N ALA A 89 -10.16 10.36 -13.01
CA ALA A 89 -8.77 10.81 -12.83
C ALA A 89 -8.35 11.86 -13.88
N LEU A 90 -8.87 11.78 -15.10
CA LEU A 90 -8.56 12.72 -16.18
C LEU A 90 -9.29 14.06 -16.01
N GLU A 91 -10.45 14.07 -15.36
CA GLU A 91 -11.15 15.30 -14.96
C GLU A 91 -10.42 16.08 -13.86
N ARG A 92 -9.54 15.43 -13.09
CA ARG A 92 -8.76 16.02 -11.98
C ARG A 92 -7.46 16.72 -12.41
N LYS A 93 -7.23 16.89 -13.71
CA LYS A 93 -6.08 17.64 -14.26
C LYS A 93 -6.24 19.15 -14.09
#